data_AF-A0A7W3VG60-F1
#
_entry.id   AF-A0A7W3VG60-F1
#
_cell.length_a   1.000
_cell.length_b   1.000
_cell.length_c   1.000
_cell.angle_alpha   90.00
_cell.angle_beta   90.00
_cell.angle_gamma   90.00
#
_symmetry.space_group_name_H-M   'P 1'
#
loop_
_entity.id
_entity.type
_entity.pdbx_description
1 polymer ?
#
loop_
_entity_poly.entity_id
_entity_poly.type
_entity_poly.pdbx_seq_one_letter_code
_entity_poly.pdbx_strand_id
1 'polypeptide(L)'
;MERGLKIGAILLLLAGMLSVPNDFYELMKFILIALFGILAYNSHVEANIKGTGLYIALIILFQPFVPLPFGATVWMVLHGVVIAFLAVTLFTAKRKLSKAI
;
A
#
# COMPACT_ATOMS: atom_id res chain seq x y z
N MET A 1 6.24 4.43 13.50
CA MET A 1 6.60 3.48 12.44
C MET A 1 5.59 3.46 11.30
N GLU A 2 4.29 3.19 11.55
CA GLU A 2 3.26 3.04 10.51
C GLU A 2 3.20 4.21 9.50
N ARG A 3 3.27 5.46 9.97
CA ARG A 3 3.29 6.64 9.10
C ARG A 3 4.45 6.64 8.10
N GLY A 4 5.65 6.25 8.55
CA GLY A 4 6.83 6.18 7.69
C GLY A 4 6.68 5.14 6.58
N LEU A 5 6.07 4.00 6.89
CA LEU A 5 5.76 2.96 5.90
C LEU A 5 4.79 3.46 4.83
N LYS A 6 3.72 4.15 5.24
CA LYS A 6 2.74 4.74 4.32
C LYS A 6 3.36 5.83 3.43
N ILE A 7 4.18 6.71 4.00
CA ILE A 7 4.90 7.74 3.25
C ILE A 7 5.86 7.10 2.25
N GLY A 8 6.65 6.10 2.66
CA GLY A 8 7.54 5.36 1.77
C GLY A 8 6.79 4.70 0.61
N ALA A 9 5.65 4.06 0.90
CA ALA A 9 4.79 3.46 -0.13
C ALA A 9 4.22 4.52 -1.10
N ILE A 10 3.78 5.68 -0.59
CA ILE A 10 3.31 6.80 -1.43
C ILE A 10 4.43 7.28 -2.36
N LEU A 11 5.64 7.50 -1.83
CA LEU A 11 6.77 7.97 -2.63
C LEU A 11 7.16 6.96 -3.71
N LEU A 12 7.15 5.65 -3.39
CA LEU A 12 7.40 4.59 -4.37
C LEU A 12 6.31 4.56 -5.46
N LEU A 13 5.04 4.65 -5.09
CA LEU A 13 3.93 4.67 -6.06
C LEU A 13 4.00 5.88 -6.98
N LEU A 14 4.37 7.06 -6.46
CA LEU A 14 4.61 8.27 -7.24
C LEU A 14 5.80 8.10 -8.18
N ALA A 15 6.90 7.51 -7.70
CA ALA A 15 8.04 7.20 -8.56
C ALA A 15 7.65 6.23 -9.69
N GLY A 16 6.80 5.24 -9.41
CA GLY A 16 6.28 4.32 -10.42
C GLY A 16 5.29 4.93 -11.42
N MET A 17 4.82 6.16 -11.20
CA MET A 17 4.03 6.92 -12.20
C MET A 17 4.92 7.74 -13.14
N LEU A 18 6.20 7.92 -12.82
CA LEU A 18 7.17 8.50 -13.73
C LEU A 18 7.57 7.45 -14.77
N SER A 19 8.02 7.88 -15.95
CA SER A 19 8.57 7.00 -16.99
C SER A 19 9.90 6.39 -16.54
N VAL A 20 9.85 5.45 -15.60
CA VAL A 20 10.99 4.73 -15.04
C VAL A 20 11.29 3.46 -15.87
N PRO A 21 12.54 2.99 -15.89
CA PRO A 21 12.88 1.71 -16.50
C PRO A 21 12.05 0.56 -15.92
N ASN A 22 11.70 -0.43 -16.75
CA ASN A 22 10.86 -1.56 -16.34
C ASN A 22 11.44 -2.32 -15.13
N ASP A 23 12.76 -2.51 -15.09
CA ASP A 23 13.43 -3.22 -13.99
C ASP A 23 13.25 -2.50 -12.63
N PHE A 24 13.23 -1.15 -12.66
CA PHE A 24 12.95 -0.35 -11.45
C PHE A 24 11.50 -0.55 -11.00
N TYR A 25 10.57 -0.62 -11.96
CA TYR A 25 9.16 -0.85 -11.67
C TYR A 25 8.90 -2.24 -11.04
N GLU A 26 9.65 -3.27 -11.45
CA GLU A 26 9.59 -4.59 -10.83
C GLU A 26 10.14 -4.58 -9.40
N LEU A 27 11.33 -4.00 -9.19
CA LEU A 27 11.91 -3.85 -7.85
C LEU A 27 10.99 -3.04 -6.91
N MET A 28 10.38 -1.98 -7.43
CA MET A 28 9.40 -1.18 -6.69
C MET A 28 8.25 -2.04 -6.18
N LYS A 29 7.71 -2.97 -7.00
CA LYS A 29 6.65 -3.90 -6.59
C LYS A 29 7.08 -4.81 -5.43
N PHE A 30 8.31 -5.34 -5.46
CA PHE A 30 8.86 -6.11 -4.35
C PHE A 30 8.91 -5.30 -3.04
N ILE A 31 9.33 -4.03 -3.12
CA ILE A 31 9.37 -3.17 -1.93
C ILE A 31 7.95 -2.85 -1.44
N LEU A 32 7.01 -2.59 -2.36
CA LEU A 32 5.61 -2.31 -2.01
C LEU A 32 4.96 -3.47 -1.27
N ILE A 33 5.12 -4.71 -1.73
CA ILE A 33 4.54 -5.86 -1.02
C ILE A 33 5.15 -6.05 0.38
N ALA A 34 6.43 -5.74 0.58
CA ALA A 34 7.05 -5.79 1.90
C ALA A 34 6.46 -4.71 2.83
N LEU A 35 6.30 -3.48 2.35
CA LEU A 35 5.67 -2.40 3.10
C LEU A 35 4.22 -2.72 3.46
N PHE A 36 3.43 -3.24 2.51
CA PHE A 36 2.05 -3.65 2.76
C PHE A 36 1.96 -4.88 3.66
N GLY A 37 2.91 -5.80 3.59
CA GLY A 37 3.02 -6.92 4.54
C GLY A 37 3.17 -6.46 5.98
N ILE A 38 4.06 -5.49 6.22
CA ILE A 38 4.24 -4.92 7.57
C ILE A 38 2.97 -4.17 8.01
N LEU A 39 2.31 -3.44 7.12
CA LEU A 39 1.05 -2.75 7.43
C LEU A 39 -0.12 -3.72 7.71
N ALA A 40 -0.17 -4.85 7.00
CA ALA A 40 -1.12 -5.93 7.24
C ALA A 40 -0.90 -6.54 8.62
N TYR A 41 0.36 -6.87 8.96
CA TYR A 41 0.73 -7.41 10.27
C TYR A 41 0.37 -6.45 11.41
N ASN A 42 0.72 -5.17 11.29
CA ASN A 42 0.38 -4.16 12.29
C ASN A 42 -1.15 -4.04 12.47
N SER A 43 -1.92 -4.10 11.38
CA SER A 43 -3.39 -4.08 11.43
C SER A 43 -3.96 -5.31 12.12
N HIS A 44 -3.33 -6.47 11.91
CA HIS A 44 -3.74 -7.73 12.53
C HIS A 44 -3.51 -7.71 14.04
N VAL A 45 -2.33 -7.26 14.48
CA VAL A 45 -1.98 -7.10 15.91
C VAL A 45 -2.95 -6.15 16.63
N GLU A 46 -3.49 -5.16 15.93
CA GLU A 46 -4.50 -4.24 16.47
C GLU A 46 -5.95 -4.74 16.36
N ALA A 47 -6.16 -6.02 16.02
CA ALA A 47 -7.46 -6.62 15.77
C ALA A 47 -8.30 -5.90 14.68
N ASN A 48 -7.65 -5.13 13.80
CA ASN A 48 -8.29 -4.48 12.67
C ASN A 48 -8.31 -5.41 11.45
N ILE A 49 -9.26 -6.33 11.45
CA ILE A 49 -9.42 -7.33 10.38
C ILE A 49 -9.70 -6.67 9.02
N LYS A 50 -10.47 -5.57 9.00
CA LYS A 50 -10.73 -4.80 7.78
C LYS A 50 -9.43 -4.24 7.18
N GLY A 51 -8.60 -3.61 8.02
CA GLY A 51 -7.30 -3.09 7.60
C GLY A 51 -6.34 -4.20 7.14
N THR A 52 -6.33 -5.32 7.85
CA THR A 52 -5.53 -6.49 7.51
C THR A 52 -5.89 -7.02 6.11
N GLY A 53 -7.19 -7.27 5.87
CA GLY A 53 -7.67 -7.76 4.57
C GLY A 53 -7.38 -6.77 3.45
N LEU A 54 -7.51 -5.47 3.69
CA LEU A 54 -7.20 -4.43 2.71
C LEU A 54 -5.71 -4.44 2.32
N TYR A 55 -4.80 -4.48 3.29
CA TYR A 55 -3.36 -4.53 2.98
C TYR A 55 -2.96 -5.85 2.30
N ILE A 56 -3.60 -6.97 2.63
CA ILE A 56 -3.40 -8.24 1.91
C ILE A 56 -3.87 -8.12 0.45
N ALA A 57 -5.03 -7.50 0.20
CA ALA A 57 -5.49 -7.26 -1.16
C ALA A 57 -4.52 -6.38 -1.95
N LEU A 58 -3.89 -5.38 -1.32
CA LEU A 58 -2.83 -4.58 -1.94
C LEU A 58 -1.58 -5.40 -2.24
N ILE A 59 -1.19 -6.34 -1.37
CA ILE A 59 -0.08 -7.27 -1.66
C ILE A 59 -0.38 -8.08 -2.92
N ILE A 60 -1.60 -8.61 -3.04
CA ILE A 60 -2.03 -9.38 -4.22
C ILE A 60 -2.02 -8.50 -5.48
N LEU A 61 -2.44 -7.24 -5.37
CA LEU A 61 -2.47 -6.29 -6.48
C LEU A 61 -1.05 -5.93 -6.98
N PHE A 62 -0.12 -5.69 -6.06
CA PHE A 62 1.24 -5.26 -6.37
C PHE A 62 2.26 -6.39 -6.42
N GLN A 63 1.82 -7.66 -6.34
CA GLN A 63 2.75 -8.78 -6.41
C GLN A 63 3.55 -8.76 -7.73
N PRO A 64 4.86 -9.07 -7.69
CA PRO A 64 5.67 -9.20 -8.90
C PRO A 64 5.66 -10.63 -9.48
N PHE A 65 5.13 -11.61 -8.75
CA PHE A 65 5.22 -13.03 -9.12
C PHE A 65 4.26 -13.44 -10.25
N VAL A 66 3.06 -12.85 -10.25
CA VAL A 66 2.02 -13.13 -11.24
C VAL A 66 1.70 -11.81 -11.94
N PRO A 67 2.21 -11.58 -13.16
CA PRO A 67 1.94 -10.33 -13.87
C PRO A 67 0.45 -10.24 -14.24
N LEU A 68 -0.20 -9.18 -13.78
CA LEU A 68 -1.55 -8.84 -14.19
C LEU A 68 -1.49 -8.11 -15.55
N PRO A 69 -2.29 -8.51 -16.55
CA PRO A 69 -2.25 -7.95 -17.90
C PRO A 69 -2.96 -6.58 -18.00
N PHE A 70 -2.70 -5.69 -17.05
CA PHE A 70 -3.22 -4.33 -17.07
C PHE A 70 -2.31 -3.41 -17.88
N GLY A 71 -2.90 -2.56 -18.71
CA GLY A 71 -2.18 -1.51 -19.42
C GLY A 71 -1.70 -0.38 -18.49
N ALA A 72 -0.78 0.45 -18.99
CA ALA A 72 -0.18 1.55 -18.23
C ALA A 72 -1.21 2.51 -17.61
N THR A 73 -2.28 2.84 -18.34
CA THR A 73 -3.36 3.71 -17.85
C THR A 73 -4.04 3.13 -16.62
N VAL A 74 -4.31 1.83 -16.61
CA VAL A 74 -4.97 1.15 -15.48
C VAL A 74 -4.05 1.15 -14.27
N TRP A 75 -2.77 0.85 -14.44
CA TRP A 75 -1.78 0.91 -13.36
C TRP A 75 -1.63 2.32 -12.79
N MET A 76 -1.62 3.35 -13.62
CA MET A 76 -1.57 4.74 -13.19
C MET A 76 -2.79 5.11 -12.32
N VAL A 77 -3.99 4.68 -12.71
CA VAL A 77 -5.21 4.88 -11.92
C VAL A 77 -5.12 4.13 -10.59
N LEU A 78 -4.70 2.86 -10.60
CA LEU A 78 -4.53 2.05 -9.39
C LEU A 78 -3.54 2.70 -8.42
N HIS A 79 -2.39 3.18 -8.91
CA HIS A 79 -1.44 3.94 -8.10
C HIS A 79 -2.08 5.17 -7.47
N GLY A 80 -2.78 5.98 -8.26
CA GLY A 80 -3.46 7.19 -7.78
C GLY A 80 -4.48 6.91 -6.68
N VAL A 81 -5.30 5.87 -6.85
CA VAL A 81 -6.29 5.44 -5.85
C VAL A 81 -5.61 5.01 -4.55
N VAL A 82 -4.53 4.21 -4.64
CA VAL A 82 -3.81 3.73 -3.45
C VAL A 82 -3.09 4.87 -2.75
N ILE A 83 -2.48 5.81 -3.48
CA ILE A 83 -1.89 7.03 -2.92
C ILE A 83 -2.93 7.84 -2.15
N ALA A 84 -4.10 8.09 -2.76
CA ALA A 84 -5.18 8.84 -2.11
C ALA A 84 -5.65 8.14 -0.83
N PHE A 85 -5.86 6.82 -0.89
CA PHE A 85 -6.21 6.02 0.28
C PHE A 85 -5.15 6.14 1.41
N LEU A 86 -3.86 5.94 1.09
CA LEU A 86 -2.78 6.03 2.07
C LEU A 86 -2.67 7.45 2.65
N ALA A 87 -2.84 8.49 1.83
CA ALA A 87 -2.84 9.88 2.27
C ALA A 87 -4.00 10.15 3.25
N VAL A 88 -5.23 9.75 2.94
CA VAL A 88 -6.38 9.91 3.86
C VAL A 88 -6.12 9.19 5.18
N THR A 89 -5.56 7.97 5.14
CA THR A 89 -5.24 7.20 6.36
C THR A 89 -4.01 7.68 7.13
N LEU A 90 -3.22 8.61 6.57
CA LEU A 90 -2.16 9.31 7.30
C LEU A 90 -2.71 10.42 8.19
N PHE A 91 -3.75 11.12 7.71
CA PHE A 91 -4.35 12.27 8.40
C PHE A 91 -5.52 11.89 9.32
N THR A 92 -6.16 10.75 9.09
CA THR A 92 -7.16 10.23 10.03
C THR A 92 -6.44 9.62 11.24
N ALA A 93 -6.44 10.35 12.36
CA ALA A 93 -5.94 9.85 13.64
C ALA A 93 -6.72 8.58 14.04
N LYS A 94 -6.01 7.55 14.51
CA LYS A 94 -6.64 6.45 15.25
C LYS A 94 -7.31 7.09 16.47
N ARG A 95 -8.63 7.29 16.40
CA ARG A 95 -9.43 7.42 17.60
C ARG A 95 -9.36 6.05 18.26
N LYS A 96 -8.38 5.86 19.16
CA LYS A 96 -8.43 4.76 20.12
C LYS A 96 -9.74 4.96 20.84
N LEU A 97 -10.78 4.24 20.40
CA LEU A 97 -11.98 4.11 21.19
C LEU A 97 -11.51 3.34 22.41
N SER A 98 -11.20 4.06 23.48
CA SER A 98 -11.04 3.48 24.80
C SER A 98 -12.33 2.72 25.05
N LYS A 99 -12.30 1.40 24.85
CA LYS A 99 -13.33 0.53 25.39
C LYS A 99 -13.12 0.57 26.90
N ALA A 100 -13.72 1.58 27.52
CA ALA A 100 -14.12 1.52 28.90
C ALA A 100 -15.38 0.66 28.94
N ILE A 101 -15.20 -0.63 29.16
CA ILE A 101 -16.17 -1.52 29.84
C ILE A 101 -15.34 -2.47 30.67
#